data_AF-A0A6B3G988-F1
#
_entry.id   AF-A0A6B3G988-F1
#
_cell.length_a   1.000
_cell.length_b   1.000
_cell.length_c   1.000
_cell.angle_alpha   90.00
_cell.angle_beta   90.00
_cell.angle_gamma   90.00
#
_symmetry.space_group_name_H-M   'P 1'
#
loop_
_entity.id
_entity.type
_entity.pdbx_description
1 polymer ?
#
loop_
_entity_poly.entity_id
_entity_poly.type
_entity_poly.pdbx_seq_one_letter_code
_entity_poly.pdbx_strand_id
1 'polypeptide(L)'
;MRRTGTTRRGALTATGALALGAVLTGCGGDDEDAGGKKPGRATSAKAEKALREKAVRDGALLLARYDLVAEAHPATAAGLEPLRAAVAEHGKALAPPRAKDE
;
A
#
# COMPACT_ATOMS: atom_id res chain seq x y z
N MET A 1 -12.03 53.19 13.16
CA MET A 1 -12.77 52.21 12.33
C MET A 1 -12.36 50.80 12.76
N ARG A 2 -13.24 50.06 13.42
CA ARG A 2 -13.04 48.65 13.75
C ARG A 2 -14.16 47.81 13.15
N ARG A 3 -13.77 46.59 12.78
CA ARG A 3 -14.59 45.37 12.61
C ARG A 3 -15.23 45.19 11.22
N THR A 4 -14.72 44.21 10.44
CA THR A 4 -15.32 42.87 10.20
C THR A 4 -14.55 42.14 9.10
N GLY A 5 -14.41 40.81 9.24
CA GLY A 5 -13.96 39.96 8.13
C GLY A 5 -13.23 38.65 8.48
N THR A 6 -13.25 38.19 9.73
CA THR A 6 -12.83 36.82 10.09
C THR A 6 -13.94 35.82 9.75
N THR A 7 -14.28 35.65 8.46
CA THR A 7 -15.31 34.70 8.04
C THR A 7 -15.00 34.04 6.70
N ARG A 8 -13.75 33.59 6.49
CA ARG A 8 -13.40 32.81 5.29
C ARG A 8 -12.35 31.71 5.51
N ARG A 9 -12.20 31.22 6.75
CA ARG A 9 -11.34 30.06 7.06
C ARG A 9 -12.08 28.86 7.67
N GLY A 10 -13.38 28.99 7.97
CA GLY A 10 -14.17 27.93 8.62
C GLY A 10 -15.00 27.05 7.68
N ALA A 11 -14.94 27.24 6.36
CA ALA A 11 -15.86 26.58 5.42
C ALA A 11 -15.25 25.43 4.60
N LEU A 12 -14.01 25.02 4.85
CA LEU A 12 -13.38 23.90 4.12
C LEU A 12 -13.18 22.62 4.96
N THR A 13 -13.59 22.61 6.23
CA THR A 13 -13.39 21.46 7.15
C THR A 13 -14.67 20.67 7.43
N ALA A 14 -15.67 20.71 6.54
CA ALA A 14 -16.96 20.04 6.77
C ALA A 14 -17.30 18.93 5.76
N THR A 15 -16.57 18.79 4.66
CA THR A 15 -16.97 17.85 3.56
C THR A 15 -16.05 16.65 3.39
N GLY A 16 -15.03 16.47 4.24
CA GLY A 16 -14.01 15.42 4.07
C GLY A 16 -14.20 14.14 4.90
N ALA A 17 -15.26 14.02 5.70
CA ALA A 17 -15.38 12.92 6.67
C ALA A 17 -16.18 11.70 6.17
N LEU A 18 -16.93 11.81 5.07
CA LEU A 18 -17.84 10.74 4.63
C LEU A 18 -17.34 9.92 3.45
N ALA A 19 -16.25 10.34 2.78
CA ALA A 19 -15.70 9.65 1.61
C ALA A 19 -14.55 8.67 1.93
N LEU A 20 -14.18 8.49 3.21
CA LEU A 20 -13.13 7.55 3.61
C LEU A 20 -13.65 6.12 3.86
N GLY A 21 -14.98 5.94 4.02
CA GLY A 21 -15.56 4.61 4.24
C GLY A 21 -15.58 3.71 3.02
N ALA A 22 -15.76 4.28 1.82
CA ALA A 22 -15.91 3.51 0.57
C ALA A 22 -14.57 3.13 -0.10
N VAL A 23 -13.46 3.79 0.26
CA VAL A 23 -12.13 3.44 -0.27
C VAL A 23 -11.51 2.26 0.48
N LEU A 24 -11.95 2.00 1.71
CA LEU A 24 -11.43 0.89 2.53
C LEU A 24 -12.02 -0.48 2.13
N THR A 25 -13.21 -0.54 1.52
CA THR A 25 -13.78 -1.79 0.98
C THR A 25 -13.05 -2.26 -0.28
N GLY A 26 -12.27 -1.40 -0.92
CA GLY A 26 -11.45 -1.74 -2.08
C GLY A 26 -10.08 -2.37 -1.75
N CYS A 27 -9.66 -2.37 -0.48
CA CYS A 27 -8.35 -2.92 -0.06
C CYS A 27 -8.45 -4.35 0.51
N GLY A 28 -9.65 -4.90 0.60
CA GLY A 28 -9.92 -6.29 0.93
C GLY A 28 -11.31 -6.63 0.46
N GLY A 29 -11.40 -7.41 -0.62
CA GLY A 29 -12.66 -7.71 -1.30
C GLY A 29 -13.72 -8.24 -0.33
N ASP A 30 -14.75 -7.42 -0.14
CA ASP A 30 -16.07 -7.84 0.31
C ASP A 30 -17.00 -7.49 -0.87
N ASP A 31 -17.08 -8.42 -1.82
CA ASP A 31 -18.23 -8.51 -2.72
C ASP A 31 -19.41 -8.90 -1.83
N GLU A 32 -20.04 -7.89 -1.23
CA GLU A 32 -21.33 -8.00 -0.54
C GLU A 32 -22.44 -8.14 -1.59
N ASP A 33 -22.48 -9.31 -2.25
CA ASP A 33 -23.65 -9.76 -2.99
C ASP A 33 -23.82 -11.28 -2.83
N ALA A 34 -24.99 -11.64 -2.30
CA ALA A 34 -25.56 -12.97 -2.10
C ALA A 34 -25.01 -13.82 -0.92
N GLY A 35 -25.90 -14.06 0.05
CA GLY A 35 -25.65 -14.81 1.27
C GLY A 35 -24.89 -16.13 1.05
N GLY A 36 -23.71 -16.22 1.65
CA GLY A 36 -22.87 -17.41 1.57
C GLY A 36 -21.74 -17.38 2.59
N LYS A 37 -21.93 -18.11 3.70
CA LYS A 37 -20.91 -18.73 4.56
C LYS A 37 -19.57 -17.97 4.69
N LYS A 38 -19.39 -17.25 5.81
CA LYS A 38 -18.14 -16.58 6.20
C LYS A 38 -16.92 -17.44 5.80
N PRO A 39 -15.97 -16.92 5.02
CA PRO A 39 -14.78 -17.67 4.64
C PRO A 39 -14.07 -18.16 5.91
N GLY A 40 -13.82 -19.47 5.99
CA GLY A 40 -13.17 -20.07 7.14
C GLY A 40 -11.72 -19.56 7.30
N ARG A 41 -11.19 -19.54 8.52
CA ARG A 41 -9.83 -19.05 8.84
C ARG A 41 -8.71 -19.59 7.93
N ALA A 42 -8.88 -20.80 7.39
CA ALA A 42 -7.93 -21.41 6.46
C ALA A 42 -7.93 -20.77 5.05
N THR A 43 -9.08 -20.30 4.55
CA THR A 43 -9.15 -19.62 3.24
C THR A 43 -8.55 -18.23 3.33
N SER A 44 -8.76 -17.52 4.45
CA SER A 44 -8.14 -16.21 4.69
C SER A 44 -6.62 -16.29 4.80
N ALA A 45 -6.08 -17.31 5.49
CA ALA A 45 -4.63 -17.50 5.62
C ALA A 45 -3.95 -17.80 4.27
N LYS A 46 -4.60 -18.59 3.40
CA LYS A 46 -4.09 -18.85 2.04
C LYS A 46 -4.10 -17.59 1.17
N ALA A 47 -5.18 -16.80 1.23
CA ALA A 47 -5.27 -15.54 0.49
C ALA A 47 -4.20 -14.54 0.96
N GLU A 48 -4.01 -14.40 2.27
CA GLU A 48 -2.96 -13.55 2.84
C GLU A 48 -1.56 -13.97 2.38
N LYS A 49 -1.25 -15.27 2.39
CA LYS A 49 0.02 -15.79 1.89
C LYS A 49 0.24 -15.42 0.41
N ALA A 50 -0.78 -15.65 -0.43
CA ALA A 50 -0.69 -15.33 -1.85
C ALA A 50 -0.49 -13.82 -2.11
N LEU A 51 -1.14 -12.97 -1.33
CA LEU A 51 -0.96 -11.51 -1.42
C LEU A 51 0.46 -11.10 -1.02
N ARG A 52 1.01 -11.66 0.06
CA ARG A 52 2.40 -11.39 0.49
C ARG A 52 3.41 -11.83 -0.57
N GLU A 53 3.24 -13.04 -1.12
CA GLU A 53 4.11 -13.55 -2.20
C GLU A 53 4.05 -12.67 -3.45
N LYS A 54 2.86 -12.18 -3.82
CA LYS A 54 2.71 -11.23 -4.91
C LYS A 54 3.44 -9.92 -4.61
N ALA A 55 3.26 -9.36 -3.41
CA ALA A 55 3.91 -8.11 -3.03
C ALA A 55 5.44 -8.21 -3.06
N VAL A 56 6.02 -9.35 -2.66
CA VAL A 56 7.46 -9.60 -2.77
C VAL A 56 7.91 -9.63 -4.23
N ARG A 57 7.18 -10.33 -5.12
CA ARG A 57 7.51 -10.37 -6.56
C ARG A 57 7.42 -8.99 -7.21
N ASP A 58 6.36 -8.23 -6.90
CA ASP A 58 6.15 -6.90 -7.45
C ASP A 58 7.24 -5.92 -6.94
N GLY A 59 7.65 -6.04 -5.67
CA GLY A 59 8.78 -5.28 -5.11
C GLY A 59 10.12 -5.60 -5.78
N ALA A 60 10.39 -6.88 -6.07
CA ALA A 60 11.60 -7.28 -6.80
C ALA A 60 11.63 -6.71 -8.23
N LEU A 61 10.49 -6.73 -8.93
CA LEU A 61 10.37 -6.12 -10.25
C LEU A 61 10.57 -4.60 -10.22
N LEU A 62 10.07 -3.94 -9.17
CA LEU A 62 10.27 -2.50 -8.97
C LEU A 62 11.75 -2.15 -8.74
N LEU A 63 12.47 -2.94 -7.93
CA LEU A 63 13.91 -2.77 -7.75
C LEU A 63 14.65 -2.85 -9.09
N ALA A 64 14.40 -3.89 -9.90
CA ALA A 64 15.02 -4.03 -11.21
C ALA A 64 14.74 -2.81 -12.12
N ARG A 65 13.54 -2.21 -12.05
CA ARG A 65 13.23 -1.00 -12.81
C ARG A 65 14.00 0.22 -12.31
N TYR A 66 14.15 0.39 -11.01
CA TYR A 66 14.98 1.47 -10.46
C TYR A 66 16.45 1.31 -10.83
N ASP A 67 16.95 0.07 -10.88
CA ASP A 67 18.31 -0.24 -11.31
C ASP A 67 18.51 0.20 -12.77
N LEU A 68 17.60 -0.19 -13.67
CA LEU A 68 17.62 0.24 -15.09
C LEU A 68 17.53 1.76 -15.26
N VAL A 69 16.71 2.44 -14.45
CA VAL A 69 16.60 3.91 -14.49
C VAL A 69 17.91 4.56 -14.03
N ALA A 70 18.53 4.04 -12.96
CA ALA A 70 19.80 4.57 -12.47
C ALA A 70 20.94 4.35 -13.48
N GLU A 71 20.93 3.23 -14.21
CA GLU A 71 21.88 2.97 -15.30
C GLU A 71 21.68 3.92 -16.50
N ALA A 72 20.44 4.10 -16.96
CA ALA A 72 20.12 4.98 -18.08
C ALA A 72 20.30 6.46 -17.73
N HIS A 73 20.07 6.84 -16.47
CA HIS A 73 20.10 8.21 -15.98
C HIS A 73 20.90 8.31 -14.67
N PRO A 74 22.24 8.35 -14.74
CA PRO A 74 23.10 8.32 -13.56
C PRO A 74 22.83 9.45 -12.54
N ALA A 75 22.36 10.61 -13.02
CA ALA A 75 21.98 11.74 -12.17
C ALA A 75 20.84 11.42 -11.19
N THR A 76 20.03 10.38 -11.44
CA THR A 76 18.90 9.98 -10.58
C THR A 76 19.31 9.00 -9.46
N ALA A 77 20.50 8.38 -9.56
CA ALA A 77 20.89 7.27 -8.70
C ALA A 77 20.86 7.63 -7.20
N ALA A 78 21.36 8.81 -6.84
CA ALA A 78 21.37 9.27 -5.45
C ALA A 78 19.96 9.47 -4.89
N GLY A 79 19.00 9.92 -5.72
CA GLY A 79 17.60 10.08 -5.30
C GLY A 79 16.85 8.75 -5.19
N LEU A 80 17.26 7.73 -5.96
CA LEU A 80 16.63 6.41 -5.95
C LEU A 80 17.16 5.50 -4.84
N GLU A 81 18.37 5.74 -4.31
CA GLU A 81 18.98 4.94 -3.25
C GLU A 81 18.04 4.70 -2.05
N PRO A 82 17.44 5.73 -1.42
CA PRO A 82 16.55 5.49 -0.27
C PRO A 82 15.28 4.72 -0.66
N LEU A 83 14.79 4.88 -1.89
CA LEU A 83 13.62 4.15 -2.39
C LEU A 83 13.96 2.67 -2.62
N ARG A 84 15.14 2.38 -3.18
CA ARG A 84 15.63 1.00 -3.35
C ARG A 84 15.81 0.32 -2.00
N ALA A 85 16.41 1.02 -1.03
CA ALA A 85 16.55 0.50 0.34
C ALA A 85 15.19 0.17 0.98
N ALA A 86 14.22 1.09 0.89
CA ALA A 86 12.88 0.87 1.44
C ALA A 86 12.16 -0.33 0.79
N VAL A 87 12.22 -0.47 -0.54
CA VAL A 87 11.59 -1.61 -1.24
C VAL A 87 12.26 -2.92 -0.86
N ALA A 88 13.59 -2.95 -0.69
CA ALA A 88 14.30 -4.14 -0.23
C ALA A 88 13.86 -4.55 1.20
N GLU A 89 13.69 -3.59 2.12
CA GLU A 89 13.19 -3.88 3.46
C GLU A 89 11.72 -4.35 3.46
N HIS A 90 10.86 -3.75 2.63
CA HIS A 90 9.49 -4.25 2.45
C HIS A 90 9.45 -5.68 1.93
N GLY A 91 10.33 -6.02 0.99
CA GLY A 91 10.46 -7.39 0.48
C GLY A 91 10.84 -8.38 1.60
N LYS A 92 11.77 -8.02 2.49
CA LYS A 92 12.16 -8.84 3.64
C LYS A 92 11.02 -9.00 4.64
N ALA A 93 10.28 -7.92 4.93
CA ALA A 93 9.17 -7.94 5.88
C ALA A 93 7.97 -8.78 5.39
N LEU A 94 7.74 -8.82 4.08
CA LEU A 94 6.63 -9.53 3.47
C LEU A 94 6.98 -10.95 3.02
N ALA A 95 8.27 -11.30 2.98
CA ALA A 95 8.71 -12.64 2.65
C ALA A 95 8.07 -13.68 3.59
N PRO A 96 7.60 -14.82 3.06
CA PRO A 96 7.10 -15.90 3.91
C PRO A 96 8.21 -16.33 4.87
N PRO A 97 7.86 -16.75 6.10
CA PRO A 97 8.86 -17.26 7.04
C PRO A 97 9.59 -18.42 6.38
N ARG A 98 10.92 -18.44 6.49
CA ARG A 98 11.72 -19.60 6.07
C ARG A 98 11.17 -20.81 6.79
N ALA A 99 10.75 -21.83 6.04
CA ALA A 99 10.43 -23.12 6.64
C ALA A 99 11.69 -23.57 7.40
N LYS A 100 11.54 -23.87 8.69
CA LYS A 100 12.60 -24.58 9.39
C LYS A 100 12.54 -25.99 8.84
N ASP A 101 13.62 -26.43 8.21
CA ASP A 101 13.83 -27.83 7.90
C ASP A 101 13.87 -28.57 9.25
N GLU A 102 12.78 -29.27 9.61
CA GLU A 102 12.73 -30.26 10.70
C GLU A 102 12.95 -31.66 10.13
#